data_AF-A0A1Y0IRY0-F1
#
_entry.id   AF-A0A1Y0IRY0-F1
#
_cell.length_a   1.000
_cell.length_b   1.000
_cell.length_c   1.000
_cell.angle_alpha   90.00
_cell.angle_beta   90.00
_cell.angle_gamma   90.00
#
_symmetry.space_group_name_H-M   'P 1'
#
loop_
_entity.id
_entity.type
_entity.pdbx_description
1 polymer ?
#
loop_
_entity_poly.entity_id
_entity_poly.type
_entity_poly.pdbx_seq_one_letter_code
_entity_poly.pdbx_strand_id
1 'polypeptide(L)'
;MIKLNLQLFASKKGVGSSKNGRDSISKRLGVKRADGQVVTAGSILVRQRGTKIYPGLNVGIGGDDTLFAKVEGRVAFERMGRDKKKVSVYPVVVAEAVEA
;
A
#
# COMPACT_ATOMS: atom_id res chain seq x y z
N MET A 1 35.56 62.54 11.70
CA MET A 1 34.55 61.79 10.91
C MET A 1 35.03 60.34 10.81
N ILE A 2 34.45 59.45 11.61
CA ILE A 2 34.92 58.06 11.75
C ILE A 2 34.49 57.28 10.51
N LYS A 3 35.46 56.82 9.70
CA LYS A 3 35.22 55.89 8.59
C LYS A 3 34.86 54.52 9.17
N LEU A 4 33.57 54.26 9.35
CA LEU A 4 33.06 52.93 9.64
C LEU A 4 33.27 52.04 8.42
N ASN A 5 34.29 51.19 8.51
CA ASN A 5 34.56 50.16 7.52
C ASN A 5 33.48 49.08 7.67
N LEU A 6 32.37 49.24 6.92
CA LEU A 6 31.14 48.44 6.97
C LEU A 6 31.33 47.02 6.39
N GLN A 7 32.52 46.45 6.55
CA GLN A 7 32.95 45.19 5.95
C GLN A 7 33.09 44.09 7.02
N LEU A 8 32.22 44.09 8.02
CA LEU A 8 32.28 43.17 9.17
C LEU A 8 30.97 42.42 9.46
N PHE A 9 29.98 42.45 8.56
CA PHE A 9 28.75 41.66 8.74
C PHE A 9 28.43 40.76 7.55
N ALA A 10 29.32 39.82 7.26
CA ALA A 10 28.95 38.58 6.60
C ALA A 10 29.30 37.41 7.54
N SER A 11 28.33 36.94 8.33
CA SER A 11 28.55 35.88 9.33
C SER A 11 28.68 34.47 8.74
N LYS A 12 28.61 34.30 7.42
CA LYS A 12 29.15 33.16 6.63
C LYS A 12 29.02 33.47 5.13
N LYS A 13 30.15 33.57 4.40
CA LYS A 13 30.18 33.83 2.94
C LYS A 13 30.07 32.55 2.10
N GLY A 14 29.45 31.50 2.63
CA GLY A 14 29.39 30.18 1.99
C GLY A 14 28.30 29.32 2.60
N VAL A 15 27.09 29.46 2.11
CA VAL A 15 26.03 28.46 2.33
C VAL A 15 26.04 27.53 1.12
N GLY A 16 26.40 26.27 1.34
CA GLY A 16 26.32 25.25 0.30
C GLY A 16 24.87 24.96 -0.07
N SER A 17 24.55 24.87 -1.36
CA SER A 17 23.23 24.40 -1.79
C SER A 17 23.10 22.91 -1.46
N SER A 18 22.08 22.52 -0.69
CA SER A 18 21.73 21.10 -0.54
C SER A 18 21.26 20.53 -1.88
N LYS A 19 21.93 19.47 -2.36
CA LYS A 19 21.55 18.71 -3.58
C LYS A 19 20.69 17.48 -3.25
N ASN A 20 19.88 17.55 -2.19
CA ASN A 20 19.04 16.41 -1.79
C ASN A 20 17.58 16.68 -2.17
N GLY A 21 17.29 16.48 -3.46
CA GLY A 21 15.93 16.56 -4.05
C GLY A 21 15.57 15.32 -4.87
N ARG A 22 16.17 14.17 -4.57
CA ARG A 22 15.87 12.92 -5.27
C ARG A 22 14.67 12.24 -4.61
N ASP A 23 13.58 12.15 -5.33
CA ASP A 23 12.46 11.30 -4.97
C ASP A 23 12.21 10.26 -6.06
N SER A 24 11.67 9.12 -5.66
CA SER A 24 11.30 8.03 -6.55
C SER A 24 9.83 8.16 -6.97
N ILE A 25 9.50 7.70 -8.16
CA ILE A 25 8.11 7.71 -8.64
C ILE A 25 7.23 6.86 -7.71
N SER A 26 6.06 7.39 -7.35
CA SER A 26 5.02 6.67 -6.60
C SER A 26 4.67 5.33 -7.26
N LYS A 27 4.79 4.23 -6.50
CA LYS A 27 4.54 2.86 -6.99
C LYS A 27 3.09 2.40 -6.82
N ARG A 28 2.19 3.29 -6.37
CA ARG A 28 0.75 3.02 -6.14
C ARG A 28 0.48 1.70 -5.39
N LEU A 29 1.25 1.44 -4.34
CA LEU A 29 1.04 0.29 -3.43
C LEU A 29 -0.25 0.48 -2.61
N GLY A 30 -0.61 -0.52 -1.82
CA GLY A 30 -1.76 -0.52 -0.92
C GLY A 30 -2.91 -1.42 -1.37
N VAL A 31 -3.98 -1.34 -0.60
CA VAL A 31 -5.22 -2.11 -0.78
C VAL A 31 -5.96 -1.62 -2.03
N LYS A 32 -6.49 -2.56 -2.81
CA LYS A 32 -7.23 -2.31 -4.07
C LYS A 32 -8.70 -2.73 -4.01
N ARG A 33 -9.04 -3.63 -3.09
CA ARG A 33 -10.40 -4.08 -2.82
C ARG A 33 -10.66 -3.99 -1.32
N ALA A 34 -11.79 -3.39 -0.96
CA ALA A 34 -12.17 -3.17 0.42
C ALA A 34 -12.75 -4.44 1.05
N ASP A 35 -12.82 -4.44 2.38
CA ASP A 35 -13.50 -5.49 3.12
C ASP A 35 -14.98 -5.56 2.73
N GLY A 36 -15.50 -6.76 2.57
CA GLY A 36 -16.89 -7.01 2.21
C GLY A 36 -17.24 -6.78 0.74
N GLN A 37 -16.30 -6.38 -0.11
CA GLN A 37 -16.52 -6.20 -1.55
C GLN A 37 -16.56 -7.55 -2.29
N VAL A 38 -17.47 -7.68 -3.26
CA VAL A 38 -17.49 -8.83 -4.18
C VAL A 38 -16.42 -8.64 -5.25
N VAL A 39 -15.60 -9.66 -5.46
CA VAL A 39 -14.50 -9.68 -6.43
C VAL A 39 -14.61 -10.91 -7.33
N THR A 40 -14.13 -10.76 -8.56
CA THR A 40 -13.97 -11.88 -9.50
C THR A 40 -12.68 -12.64 -9.21
N ALA A 41 -12.62 -13.88 -9.68
CA ALA A 41 -11.36 -14.63 -9.72
C ALA A 41 -10.28 -13.85 -10.50
N GLY A 42 -9.05 -13.84 -9.99
CA GLY A 42 -7.93 -13.09 -10.56
C GLY A 42 -7.86 -11.61 -10.15
N SER A 43 -8.86 -11.08 -9.44
CA SER A 43 -8.83 -9.69 -8.97
C SER A 43 -7.67 -9.43 -8.00
N ILE A 44 -6.95 -8.32 -8.19
CA ILE A 44 -5.91 -7.87 -7.27
C ILE A 44 -6.54 -7.29 -6.00
N LEU A 45 -6.14 -7.82 -4.84
CA LEU A 45 -6.63 -7.38 -3.53
C LEU A 45 -5.71 -6.34 -2.91
N VAL A 46 -4.40 -6.61 -2.89
CA VAL A 46 -3.40 -5.75 -2.25
C VAL A 46 -2.10 -5.79 -3.03
N ARG A 47 -1.53 -4.62 -3.35
CA ARG A 47 -0.14 -4.50 -3.84
C ARG A 47 0.75 -4.08 -2.69
N GLN A 48 1.74 -4.88 -2.33
CA GLN A 48 2.59 -4.63 -1.17
C GLN A 48 4.07 -4.85 -1.49
N ARG A 49 4.92 -4.56 -0.51
CA ARG A 49 6.35 -4.91 -0.50
C ARG A 49 6.58 -5.73 0.74
N GLY A 50 7.04 -6.97 0.58
CA GLY A 50 6.96 -7.99 1.61
C GLY A 50 5.51 -8.35 1.96
N THR A 51 5.35 -9.25 2.92
CA THR A 51 4.05 -9.76 3.37
C THR A 51 3.57 -9.04 4.63
N LYS A 52 3.07 -7.80 4.45
CA LYS A 52 2.37 -7.08 5.54
C LYS A 52 1.01 -7.70 5.84
N ILE A 53 0.31 -8.08 4.77
CA ILE A 53 -0.91 -8.88 4.81
C ILE A 53 -0.57 -10.23 4.19
N TYR A 54 -0.95 -11.30 4.88
CA TYR A 54 -0.72 -12.67 4.45
C TYR A 54 -1.87 -13.17 3.57
N PRO A 55 -1.61 -14.11 2.64
CA PRO A 55 -2.66 -14.81 1.94
C PRO A 55 -3.45 -15.68 2.93
N GLY A 56 -4.77 -15.57 2.90
CA GLY A 56 -5.72 -16.41 3.62
C GLY A 56 -6.36 -17.44 2.70
N LEU A 57 -7.64 -17.74 2.95
CA LEU A 57 -8.39 -18.72 2.16
C LEU A 57 -8.67 -18.17 0.75
N ASN A 58 -8.47 -19.01 -0.26
CA ASN A 58 -8.69 -18.68 -1.68
C ASN A 58 -7.95 -17.43 -2.19
N VAL A 59 -6.81 -17.11 -1.60
CA VAL A 59 -5.94 -16.01 -2.03
C VAL A 59 -4.57 -16.54 -2.42
N GLY A 60 -4.02 -16.03 -3.52
CA GLY A 60 -2.66 -16.30 -3.99
C GLY A 60 -1.73 -15.12 -3.73
N ILE A 61 -0.42 -15.40 -3.73
CA ILE A 61 0.64 -14.40 -3.70
C ILE A 61 1.43 -14.46 -5.01
N GLY A 62 1.59 -13.30 -5.67
CA GLY A 62 2.43 -13.16 -6.85
C GLY A 62 3.91 -12.99 -6.49
N GLY A 63 4.80 -13.06 -7.49
CA GLY A 63 6.24 -12.89 -7.28
C GLY A 63 6.66 -11.49 -6.79
N ASP A 64 5.79 -10.48 -6.96
CA ASP A 64 6.00 -9.11 -6.44
C ASP A 64 5.28 -8.86 -5.09
N ASP A 65 4.91 -9.92 -4.38
CA ASP A 65 4.12 -9.95 -3.13
C ASP A 65 2.66 -9.48 -3.27
N THR A 66 2.17 -9.26 -4.49
CA THR A 66 0.77 -8.88 -4.74
C THR A 66 -0.17 -10.02 -4.36
N LEU A 67 -1.22 -9.71 -3.60
CA LEU A 67 -2.29 -10.65 -3.25
C LEU A 67 -3.41 -10.58 -4.28
N PHE A 68 -3.87 -11.75 -4.75
CA PHE A 68 -4.95 -11.87 -5.73
C PHE A 68 -5.96 -12.95 -5.33
N ALA A 69 -7.22 -12.76 -5.73
CA ALA A 69 -8.29 -13.73 -5.49
C ALA A 69 -8.15 -14.94 -6.43
N LYS A 70 -8.28 -16.16 -5.89
CA LYS A 70 -8.31 -17.40 -6.71
C LYS A 70 -9.72 -17.77 -7.15
N VAL A 71 -10.72 -17.36 -6.37
CA VAL A 71 -12.14 -17.63 -6.62
C VAL A 71 -12.90 -16.31 -6.58
N GLU A 72 -14.09 -16.31 -7.16
CA GLU A 72 -15.05 -15.22 -6.97
C GLU A 72 -15.68 -15.28 -5.59
N GLY A 73 -15.99 -14.11 -5.03
CA GLY A 73 -16.61 -14.04 -3.71
C GLY A 73 -16.34 -12.73 -2.99
N ARG A 74 -16.61 -12.73 -1.69
CA ARG A 74 -16.48 -11.58 -0.81
C ARG A 74 -15.11 -11.55 -0.15
N VAL A 75 -14.46 -10.40 -0.19
CA VAL A 75 -13.18 -10.17 0.48
C VAL A 75 -13.39 -10.01 1.98
N ALA A 76 -12.56 -10.67 2.77
CA ALA A 76 -12.54 -10.58 4.23
C ALA A 76 -11.12 -10.33 4.73
N PHE A 77 -10.89 -9.21 5.43
CA PHE A 77 -9.64 -8.93 6.13
C PHE A 77 -9.71 -9.39 7.57
N GLU A 78 -8.86 -10.35 7.93
CA GLU A 78 -8.87 -10.99 9.24
C GLU A 78 -7.54 -10.79 9.96
N ARG A 79 -7.58 -10.85 11.29
CA ARG A 79 -6.37 -10.91 12.10
C ARG A 79 -5.80 -12.33 12.06
N MET A 80 -4.48 -12.44 11.93
CA MET A 80 -3.74 -13.70 12.03
C MET A 80 -2.88 -13.63 13.30
N GLY A 81 -3.38 -14.25 14.38
CA GLY A 81 -2.69 -14.25 15.68
C GLY A 81 -2.60 -12.86 16.32
N ARG A 82 -1.46 -12.55 16.94
CA ARG A 82 -1.27 -11.29 17.69
C ARG A 82 -1.08 -10.10 16.75
N ASP A 83 -0.11 -10.10 15.85
CA ASP A 83 0.28 -8.87 15.15
C ASP A 83 0.09 -8.91 13.63
N LYS A 84 -0.20 -10.09 13.07
CA LYS A 84 -0.30 -10.28 11.61
C LYS A 84 -1.76 -10.13 11.15
N LYS A 85 -1.93 -9.82 9.87
CA LYS A 85 -3.23 -9.75 9.20
C LYS A 85 -3.20 -10.65 7.99
N LYS A 86 -4.35 -11.20 7.61
CA LYS A 86 -4.51 -11.99 6.39
C LYS A 86 -5.73 -11.53 5.62
N VAL A 87 -5.76 -11.79 4.32
CA VAL A 87 -6.94 -11.54 3.49
C VAL A 87 -7.44 -12.86 2.92
N SER A 88 -8.72 -13.13 3.11
CA SER A 88 -9.41 -14.32 2.61
C SER A 88 -10.49 -13.88 1.61
N VAL A 89 -10.83 -14.78 0.68
CA VAL A 89 -12.00 -14.61 -0.20
C VAL A 89 -12.97 -15.75 0.07
N TYR A 90 -14.16 -15.40 0.54
CA TYR A 90 -15.24 -16.34 0.81
C TYR A 90 -16.19 -16.37 -0.39
N PRO A 91 -16.41 -17.52 -1.02
CA PRO A 91 -17.36 -17.62 -2.13
C PRO A 91 -18.74 -17.22 -1.64
N VAL A 92 -19.34 -16.21 -2.27
CA VAL A 92 -20.74 -15.90 -2.07
C VAL A 92 -21.49 -16.83 -2.99
N VAL A 93 -21.96 -17.94 -2.43
CA VAL A 93 -22.97 -18.74 -3.12
C VAL A 93 -24.18 -17.82 -3.20
N VAL A 94 -24.49 -17.32 -4.39
CA VAL A 94 -25.81 -16.79 -4.66
C VAL A 94 -26.71 -18.00 -4.51
N ALA A 95 -27.30 -18.17 -3.32
CA ALA A 95 -28.41 -19.09 -3.16
C ALA A 95 -29.41 -18.69 -4.24
N GLU A 96 -29.63 -19.59 -5.18
CA GLU A 96 -30.57 -19.41 -6.26
C GLU A 96 -31.85 -18.86 -5.66
N ALA A 97 -32.30 -17.71 -6.17
CA ALA A 97 -33.71 -17.38 -6.11
C ALA A 97 -34.43 -18.48 -6.89
N VAL A 98 -34.78 -19.54 -6.17
CA VAL A 98 -35.92 -20.39 -6.49
C VAL A 98 -37.16 -19.49 -6.37
N GLU A 99 -38.08 -19.66 -7.31
CA GLU A 99 -39.35 -18.92 -7.55
C GLU A 99 -39.20 -17.69 -8.47
N ALA A 100 -39.80 -17.65 -9.68
CA ALA A 100 -40.96 -18.37 -10.22
C ALA A 100 -40.86 -18.55 -11.75
#